data_AF-A0AAD8XCK5-F1
#
_entry.id   AF-A0AAD8XCK5-F1
#
_cell.length_a   1.000
_cell.length_b   1.000
_cell.length_c   1.000
_cell.angle_alpha   90.00
_cell.angle_beta   90.00
_cell.angle_gamma   90.00
#
_symmetry.space_group_name_H-M   'P 1'
#
loop_
_entity.id
_entity.type
_entity.pdbx_description
1 polymer ?
#
loop_
_entity_poly.entity_id
_entity_poly.type
_entity_poly.pdbx_seq_one_letter_code
_entity_poly.pdbx_strand_id
1 'polypeptide(L)'
;VQEVSAELEEQLKGILKLLKKMNADLIPDKRKRDEIYQHVVVSTLQKLLAQYPTTAEEDEGLLASSSLAPRQRMAVEVRLGEKRLLKEALQVVGTSGSVEEAAGEEEADRASKRVRH
;
A
#
# COMPACT_ATOMS: atom_id res chain seq x y z
N VAL A 1 -14.66 1.35 4.62
CA VAL A 1 -13.37 0.76 4.23
C VAL A 1 -12.44 1.94 4.03
N GLN A 2 -11.42 2.08 4.88
CA GLN A 2 -10.56 3.26 4.85
C GLN A 2 -9.51 3.03 3.77
N GLU A 3 -9.71 3.68 2.62
CA GLU A 3 -8.81 3.65 1.49
C GLU A 3 -7.41 4.09 1.94
N VAL A 4 -6.37 3.49 1.34
CA VAL A 4 -5.00 4.02 1.43
C VAL A 4 -5.08 5.52 1.15
N SER A 5 -4.45 6.37 1.98
CA SER A 5 -4.55 7.82 1.81
C SER A 5 -4.28 8.19 0.35
N ALA A 6 -5.30 8.75 -0.33
CA ALA A 6 -5.24 9.04 -1.76
C ALA A 6 -4.05 9.94 -2.12
N GLU A 7 -3.68 10.82 -1.19
CA GLU A 7 -2.49 11.67 -1.30
C GLU A 7 -1.20 10.86 -1.40
N LEU A 8 -1.03 9.83 -0.56
CA LEU A 8 0.18 9.00 -0.56
C LEU A 8 0.28 8.16 -1.83
N GLU A 9 -0.86 7.65 -2.32
CA GLU A 9 -0.92 6.96 -3.59
C GLU A 9 -0.52 7.88 -4.75
N GLU A 10 -1.05 9.10 -4.79
CA GLU A 10 -0.73 10.09 -5.80
C GLU A 10 0.76 10.46 -5.79
N GLN A 11 1.33 10.69 -4.59
CA GLN A 11 2.75 10.99 -4.41
C GLN A 11 3.64 9.84 -4.92
N LEU A 12 3.34 8.59 -4.55
CA LEU A 12 4.14 7.43 -4.99
C LEU A 12 4.02 7.22 -6.50
N LYS A 13 2.81 7.30 -7.07
CA LYS A 13 2.60 7.23 -8.53
C LYS A 13 3.34 8.38 -9.25
N GLY A 14 3.37 9.58 -8.65
CA GLY A 14 4.12 10.73 -9.14
C GLY A 14 5.63 10.46 -9.23
N ILE A 15 6.22 9.92 -8.16
CA ILE A 15 7.64 9.54 -8.14
C ILE A 15 7.95 8.49 -9.22
N LEU A 16 7.12 7.45 -9.35
CA LEU A 16 7.32 6.42 -10.38
C LEU A 16 7.23 6.99 -11.81
N LYS A 17 6.34 7.96 -12.06
CA LYS A 17 6.28 8.69 -13.34
C LYS A 17 7.54 9.51 -13.60
N LEU A 18 8.11 10.15 -12.57
CA LEU A 18 9.37 10.89 -12.69
C LEU A 18 10.54 9.95 -13.00
N LEU A 19 10.63 8.80 -12.32
CA LEU A 19 11.65 7.78 -12.59
C LEU A 19 11.57 7.26 -14.02
N LYS A 20 10.37 7.00 -14.54
CA LYS A 20 10.17 6.65 -15.96
C LYS A 20 10.70 7.73 -16.90
N LYS A 21 10.48 9.02 -16.60
CA LYS A 21 10.97 10.13 -17.45
C LYS A 21 12.50 10.23 -17.45
N MET A 22 13.15 9.86 -16.34
CA MET A 22 14.60 9.86 -16.22
C MET A 22 15.24 8.66 -16.91
N ASN A 23 14.62 7.49 -16.81
CA ASN A 23 15.08 6.26 -17.46
C ASN A 23 13.88 5.40 -17.88
N ALA A 24 13.57 5.45 -19.17
CA ALA A 24 12.42 4.77 -19.74
C ALA A 24 12.54 3.24 -19.68
N ASP A 25 13.77 2.70 -19.67
CA ASP A 25 14.02 1.26 -19.68
C ASP A 25 13.70 0.61 -18.32
N LEU A 26 13.73 1.37 -17.22
CA LEU A 26 13.42 0.87 -15.88
C LEU A 26 11.91 0.62 -15.68
N ILE A 27 11.07 1.45 -16.31
CA ILE A 27 9.60 1.39 -16.18
C ILE A 27 9.00 1.54 -17.59
N PRO A 28 9.05 0.46 -18.40
CA PRO A 28 8.71 0.54 -19.81
C PRO A 28 7.24 0.95 -20.02
N ASP A 29 6.33 0.38 -19.23
CA ASP A 29 4.90 0.57 -19.40
C ASP A 29 4.13 0.78 -18.07
N LYS A 30 2.82 0.99 -18.19
CA LYS A 30 1.90 1.16 -17.07
C LYS A 30 1.86 -0.10 -16.18
N ARG A 31 1.85 -1.29 -16.78
CA ARG A 31 1.77 -2.56 -16.03
C ARG A 31 2.96 -2.72 -15.11
N LYS A 32 4.17 -2.48 -15.61
CA LYS A 32 5.39 -2.59 -14.81
C LYS A 32 5.43 -1.56 -13.68
N ARG A 33 4.93 -0.34 -13.93
CA ARG A 33 4.80 0.69 -12.91
C ARG A 33 3.86 0.24 -11.79
N ASP A 34 2.72 -0.31 -12.15
CA ASP A 34 1.69 -0.74 -11.20
C ASP A 34 2.19 -1.97 -10.40
N GLU A 35 2.91 -2.91 -11.03
CA GLU A 35 3.62 -4.00 -10.34
C GLU A 35 4.62 -3.47 -9.29
N ILE A 36 5.45 -2.48 -9.67
CA ILE A 36 6.43 -1.87 -8.76
C ILE A 36 5.69 -1.18 -7.61
N TYR A 37 4.62 -0.43 -7.89
CA TYR A 37 3.79 0.20 -6.88
C TYR A 37 3.28 -0.84 -5.87
N GLN A 38 2.64 -1.91 -6.35
CA GLN A 38 2.11 -2.96 -5.47
C GLN A 38 3.21 -3.62 -4.65
N HIS A 39 4.35 -3.92 -5.29
CA HIS A 39 5.49 -4.51 -4.59
C HIS A 39 6.04 -3.60 -3.48
N VAL A 40 6.14 -2.29 -3.73
CA VAL A 40 6.58 -1.31 -2.73
C VAL A 40 5.59 -1.25 -1.57
N VAL A 41 4.29 -1.21 -1.84
CA VAL A 41 3.26 -1.19 -0.80
C VAL A 41 3.32 -2.46 0.05
N VAL A 42 3.33 -3.65 -0.57
CA VAL A 42 3.41 -4.94 0.14
C VAL A 42 4.69 -5.03 0.97
N SER A 43 5.84 -4.70 0.37
CA SER A 43 7.12 -4.73 1.09
C SER A 43 7.14 -3.78 2.28
N THR A 44 6.49 -2.62 2.17
CA THR A 44 6.46 -1.64 3.25
C THR A 44 5.58 -2.12 4.40
N LEU A 45 4.38 -2.65 4.10
CA LEU A 45 3.48 -3.24 5.09
C LEU A 45 4.14 -4.41 5.83
N GLN A 46 4.84 -5.30 5.11
CA GLN A 46 5.60 -6.40 5.72
C GLN A 46 6.72 -5.91 6.63
N LYS A 47 7.47 -4.87 6.22
CA LYS A 47 8.52 -4.25 7.05
C LYS A 47 7.95 -3.57 8.28
N LEU A 48 6.77 -2.95 8.19
CA LEU A 48 6.08 -2.38 9.35
C LEU A 48 5.65 -3.47 10.33
N LEU A 49 5.07 -4.56 9.82
CA LEU A 49 4.65 -5.69 10.65
C LEU A 49 5.85 -6.34 11.37
N ALA A 50 6.99 -6.47 10.69
CA ALA A 50 8.22 -7.05 11.25
C ALA A 50 8.92 -6.16 12.31
N GLN A 51 8.54 -4.88 12.43
CA GLN A 51 9.10 -3.99 13.47
C GLN A 51 8.50 -4.25 14.85
N TYR A 52 7.34 -4.92 14.94
CA TYR A 52 6.78 -5.28 16.23
C TYR A 52 7.58 -6.43 16.85
N PRO A 53 7.95 -6.33 18.15
CA PRO A 53 8.69 -7.38 18.84
C PRO A 53 7.83 -8.61 19.18
N THR A 54 6.51 -8.54 18.94
CA THR A 54 5.55 -9.60 19.21
C THR A 54 4.62 -9.82 18.01
N THR A 55 4.18 -11.05 17.86
CA THR A 55 3.13 -11.49 16.94
C THR A 55 1.74 -11.07 17.43
N ALA A 56 0.71 -11.22 16.60
CA ALA A 56 -0.66 -10.92 17.01
C ALA A 56 -1.16 -11.95 18.03
N GLU A 57 -0.77 -13.20 17.83
CA GLU A 57 -1.13 -14.36 18.61
C GLU A 57 -0.52 -14.27 20.03
N GLU A 58 0.72 -13.76 20.15
CA GLU A 58 1.34 -13.45 21.44
C GLU A 58 0.60 -12.32 22.19
N ASP A 59 0.14 -11.28 21.48
CA ASP A 59 -0.62 -10.18 22.10
C ASP A 59 -2.00 -10.63 22.56
N GLU A 60 -2.66 -11.51 21.81
CA GLU A 60 -3.91 -12.15 22.22
C GLU A 60 -3.71 -12.99 23.50
N GLY A 61 -2.61 -13.75 23.57
CA GLY A 61 -2.22 -14.49 24.78
C GLY A 61 -1.96 -13.57 25.98
N LEU A 62 -1.30 -12.43 25.77
CA LEU A 62 -1.07 -11.43 26.82
C LEU A 62 -2.38 -10.85 27.35
N LEU A 63 -3.34 -10.52 26.47
CA LEU A 63 -4.65 -10.00 26.85
C LEU A 63 -5.54 -11.03 27.55
N ALA A 64 -5.41 -12.31 27.19
CA ALA A 64 -6.11 -13.41 27.85
C ALA A 64 -5.61 -13.63 29.28
N SER A 65 -4.37 -13.25 29.59
CA SER A 65 -3.83 -13.30 30.95
C SER A 65 -4.37 -12.18 31.85
N SER A 66 -4.70 -12.50 33.10
CA SER A 66 -5.24 -11.55 34.08
C SER A 66 -4.18 -10.68 34.77
N SER A 67 -2.92 -10.75 34.36
CA SER A 67 -1.78 -10.14 35.08
C SER A 67 -1.47 -8.69 34.67
N LEU A 68 -2.10 -8.15 33.62
CA LEU A 68 -1.79 -6.82 33.11
C LEU A 68 -2.52 -5.71 33.89
N ALA A 69 -1.78 -4.67 34.26
CA ALA A 69 -2.37 -3.42 34.76
C ALA A 69 -3.20 -2.74 33.66
N PRO A 70 -4.21 -1.91 33.99
CA PRO A 70 -5.13 -1.33 33.00
C PRO A 70 -4.43 -0.61 31.83
N ARG A 71 -3.41 0.21 32.11
CA ARG A 71 -2.66 0.94 31.06
C ARG A 71 -1.83 0.01 30.18
N GLN A 72 -1.31 -1.07 30.73
CA GLN A 72 -0.56 -2.07 29.96
C GLN A 72 -1.50 -2.84 29.04
N ARG A 73 -2.69 -3.20 29.52
CA ARG A 73 -3.73 -3.82 28.70
C ARG A 73 -4.08 -2.95 27.49
N MET A 74 -4.34 -1.66 27.70
CA MET A 74 -4.61 -0.72 26.61
C MET A 74 -3.47 -0.66 25.58
N ALA A 75 -2.20 -0.64 26.03
CA ALA A 75 -1.06 -0.61 25.12
C ALA A 75 -0.98 -1.89 24.26
N VAL A 76 -1.29 -3.05 24.83
CA VAL A 76 -1.34 -4.32 24.09
C VAL A 76 -2.52 -4.36 23.13
N GLU A 77 -3.69 -3.83 23.51
CA GLU A 77 -4.85 -3.71 22.61
C GLU A 77 -4.56 -2.84 21.39
N VAL A 78 -3.92 -1.68 21.58
CA VAL A 78 -3.52 -0.80 20.47
C VAL A 78 -2.54 -1.52 19.56
N ARG A 79 -1.49 -2.13 20.12
CA ARG A 79 -0.49 -2.89 19.36
C ARG A 79 -1.11 -4.03 18.55
N LEU A 80 -2.05 -4.77 19.14
CA LEU A 80 -2.78 -5.84 18.46
C LEU A 80 -3.64 -5.28 17.32
N GLY A 81 -4.35 -4.17 17.57
CA GLY A 81 -5.17 -3.50 16.56
C GLY A 81 -4.36 -3.05 15.35
N GLU A 82 -3.21 -2.41 15.58
CA GLU A 82 -2.30 -1.98 14.49
C GLU A 82 -1.81 -3.17 13.66
N LYS A 83 -1.43 -4.29 14.29
CA LYS A 83 -1.02 -5.50 13.57
C LYS A 83 -2.14 -6.11 12.73
N ARG A 84 -3.37 -6.11 13.24
CA ARG A 84 -4.54 -6.59 12.49
C ARG A 84 -4.80 -5.70 11.27
N LEU A 85 -4.76 -4.37 11.44
CA LEU A 85 -4.89 -3.43 10.33
C LEU A 85 -3.83 -3.65 9.24
N LEU A 86 -2.56 -3.88 9.62
CA LEU A 86 -1.50 -4.19 8.66
C LEU A 86 -1.73 -5.53 7.94
N LYS A 87 -2.18 -6.57 8.64
CA LYS A 87 -2.54 -7.87 8.03
C LYS A 87 -3.72 -7.73 7.07
N GLU A 88 -4.74 -6.96 7.43
CA GLU A 88 -5.90 -6.67 6.57
C GLU A 88 -5.49 -5.88 5.31
N ALA A 89 -4.64 -4.86 5.46
CA ALA A 89 -4.11 -4.10 4.32
C ALA A 89 -3.34 -4.99 3.34
N LEU A 90 -2.54 -5.94 3.84
CA LEU A 90 -1.86 -6.93 3.01
C LEU A 90 -2.83 -7.83 2.23
N GLN A 91 -3.95 -8.22 2.84
CA GLN A 91 -4.99 -9.01 2.15
C GLN A 91 -5.68 -8.20 1.05
N VAL A 92 -6.02 -6.94 1.32
CA VAL A 92 -6.64 -6.04 0.32
C VAL A 92 -5.71 -5.87 -0.87
N VAL A 93 -4.45 -5.53 -0.64
CA VAL A 93 -3.45 -5.32 -1.69
C VAL A 93 -3.20 -6.60 -2.50
N GLY A 94 -3.15 -7.77 -1.85
CA GLY A 94 -3.04 -9.06 -2.54
C GLY A 94 -4.24 -9.42 -3.41
N THR A 95 -5.42 -8.85 -3.14
CA THR A 95 -6.66 -9.11 -3.90
C THR A 95 -6.86 -8.09 -5.04
N SER A 96 -6.34 -6.86 -4.90
CA SER A 96 -6.55 -5.76 -5.85
C SER A 96 -5.77 -5.86 -7.18
N GLY A 97 -4.94 -6.88 -7.38
CA GLY A 97 -4.13 -7.07 -8.60
C GLY A 97 -4.92 -7.29 -9.89
N SER A 98 -6.25 -7.33 -9.87
CA SER A 98 -7.09 -7.75 -11.00
C SER A 98 -8.09 -6.71 -11.54
N VAL A 99 -8.10 -5.45 -11.09
CA VAL A 99 -9.27 -4.55 -11.35
C VAL A 99 -8.99 -3.26 -12.16
N GLU A 100 -7.75 -2.85 -12.42
CA GLU A 100 -7.47 -1.53 -13.05
C GLU A 100 -7.24 -1.50 -14.60
N GLU A 101 -7.88 -2.38 -15.39
CA GLU A 101 -7.68 -2.42 -16.85
C GLU A 101 -8.57 -1.48 -17.72
N ALA A 102 -9.47 -0.65 -17.19
CA ALA A 102 -10.54 -0.08 -18.05
C ALA A 102 -10.68 1.45 -18.24
N ALA A 103 -9.77 2.35 -17.79
CA ALA A 103 -10.11 3.79 -17.80
C ALA A 103 -9.02 4.81 -18.22
N GLY A 104 -7.98 4.42 -18.98
CA GLY A 104 -6.80 5.29 -19.14
C GLY A 104 -6.39 5.78 -20.53
N GLU A 105 -6.95 5.28 -21.63
CA GLU A 105 -6.29 5.44 -22.95
C GLU A 105 -6.82 6.56 -23.86
N GLU A 106 -7.89 7.30 -23.53
CA GLU A 106 -8.46 8.25 -24.50
C GLU A 106 -7.91 9.69 -24.46
N GLU A 107 -7.18 10.13 -23.44
CA GLU A 107 -6.84 11.56 -23.31
C GLU A 107 -5.53 11.99 -24.01
N ALA A 108 -4.58 11.08 -24.21
CA ALA A 108 -3.27 11.43 -24.77
C ALA A 108 -3.27 11.60 -26.31
N ASP A 109 -4.21 10.99 -27.04
CA ASP A 109 -4.20 10.99 -28.51
C ASP A 109 -5.03 12.13 -29.15
N ARG A 110 -5.82 12.88 -28.35
CA ARG A 110 -6.57 14.06 -28.86
C ARG A 110 -5.76 15.36 -28.84
N ALA A 111 -4.72 15.46 -28.01
CA ALA A 111 -3.91 16.68 -27.91
C ALA A 111 -2.98 16.90 -29.12
N SER A 112 -2.57 15.82 -29.80
CA SER A 112 -1.60 15.90 -30.91
C SER A 112 -2.19 16.17 -32.30
N LYS A 113 -3.52 16.32 -32.43
CA LYS A 113 -4.20 16.62 -33.72
C LYS A 113 -4.77 18.05 -33.82
N ARG A 114 -4.54 18.91 -32.83
CA ARG A 114 -4.95 20.33 -32.83
C ARG A 114 -3.78 21.29 -33.02
N VAL A 115 -2.83 20.95 -33.88
CA VAL A 115 -1.91 21.92 -34.47
C VAL A 115 -1.75 21.55 -35.95
N ARG A 116 -2.07 22.51 -36.82
CA ARG A 116 -2.19 22.47 -38.30
C ARG A 116 -3.61 22.19 -38.80
N HIS A 117 -4.43 23.23 -38.99
CA HIS A 117 -4.50 23.96 -40.26
C HIS A 117 -5.22 25.30 -40.08
#